data_AF-A0A158QQ22-F1
#
_entry.id   AF-A0A158QQ22-F1
#
_cell.length_a   1.000
_cell.length_b   1.000
_cell.length_c   1.000
_cell.angle_alpha   90.00
_cell.angle_beta   90.00
_cell.angle_gamma   90.00
#
_symmetry.space_group_name_H-M   'P 1'
#
loop_
_entity.id
_entity.type
_entity.pdbx_description
1 polymer ?
#
loop_
_entity_poly.entity_id
_entity_poly.type
_entity_poly.pdbx_seq_one_letter_code
_entity_poly.pdbx_strand_id
1 'polypeptide(L)'
;MVPSTNAAYVKLIVSCLDYEFDHCYLSKVILQKALTSTCETARRWCTRFLSTLAYRRLPNFSDWGFRLLLGQLGDQSVKVIRHAIRVLHTWLPVYQDAARWLRTAQLDSFGEAGTLLKVHIYADSQLCVLDEEGTREAITLWMESFNERYVEVIDDEMRDSLLTVRRTISGTFSRTSGER
;
A
#
# COMPACT_ATOMS: atom_id res chain seq x y z
N MET A 1 -26.21 -7.32 1.76
CA MET A 1 -25.00 -8.05 1.33
C MET A 1 -24.63 -9.02 2.42
N VAL A 2 -24.68 -10.32 2.17
CA VAL A 2 -24.17 -11.32 3.12
C VAL A 2 -22.65 -11.13 3.18
N PRO A 3 -22.05 -10.75 4.32
CA PRO A 3 -20.60 -10.81 4.42
C PRO A 3 -20.21 -12.25 4.12
N SER A 4 -19.34 -12.48 3.14
CA SER A 4 -18.88 -13.83 2.86
C SER A 4 -18.28 -14.36 4.17
N THR A 5 -18.95 -15.33 4.82
CA THR A 5 -18.57 -15.84 6.14
C THR A 5 -17.08 -16.22 6.17
N ASN A 6 -16.57 -16.63 5.02
CA ASN A 6 -15.17 -16.92 4.73
C ASN A 6 -14.23 -15.72 5.00
N ALA A 7 -14.60 -14.49 4.62
CA ALA A 7 -13.78 -13.32 4.90
C ALA A 7 -13.71 -13.02 6.40
N ALA A 8 -14.80 -13.19 7.14
CA ALA A 8 -14.82 -12.96 8.59
C ALA A 8 -13.89 -13.94 9.33
N TYR A 9 -13.90 -15.23 8.96
CA TYR A 9 -12.99 -16.21 9.55
C TYR A 9 -11.52 -15.93 9.21
N VAL A 10 -11.22 -15.52 7.97
CA VAL A 10 -9.84 -15.13 7.61
C VAL A 10 -9.37 -13.96 8.47
N LYS A 11 -10.21 -12.94 8.66
CA LYS A 11 -9.89 -11.79 9.53
C LYS A 11 -9.57 -12.24 10.96
N LEU A 12 -10.44 -13.07 11.53
CA LEU A 12 -10.26 -13.60 12.89
C LEU A 12 -8.94 -14.35 13.02
N ILE A 13 -8.71 -15.35 12.16
CA ILE A 13 -7.50 -16.18 12.17
C ILE A 13 -6.26 -15.30 12.05
N VAL A 14 -6.18 -14.46 11.02
CA VAL A 14 -5.01 -13.61 10.75
C VAL A 14 -4.77 -12.60 11.88
N SER A 15 -5.82 -12.05 12.48
CA SER A 15 -5.67 -11.08 13.59
C SER A 15 -5.17 -11.68 14.91
N CYS A 16 -5.34 -12.99 15.10
CA CYS A 16 -5.02 -13.68 16.36
C CYS A 16 -3.66 -14.38 16.36
N LEU A 17 -2.97 -14.44 15.22
CA LEU A 17 -1.66 -15.09 15.12
C LEU A 17 -0.54 -14.15 15.55
N ASP A 18 0.54 -14.72 16.09
CA ASP A 18 1.77 -14.01 16.37
C ASP A 18 2.70 -14.05 15.14
N TYR A 19 3.28 -12.88 14.83
CA TYR A 19 4.16 -12.62 13.69
C TYR A 19 5.57 -12.16 14.12
N GLU A 20 5.81 -12.01 15.42
CA GLU A 20 7.01 -11.38 15.96
C GLU A 20 8.26 -12.24 15.76
N PHE A 21 8.19 -13.52 16.10
CA PHE A 21 9.34 -14.40 16.12
C PHE A 21 9.46 -15.30 14.90
N ASP A 22 10.70 -15.64 14.53
CA ASP A 22 10.96 -16.49 13.37
C ASP A 22 10.53 -17.95 13.56
N HIS A 23 10.47 -18.45 14.81
CA HIS A 23 9.87 -19.76 15.08
C HIS A 23 8.35 -19.78 14.81
N CYS A 24 7.70 -18.62 14.67
CA CYS A 24 6.31 -18.46 14.22
C CYS A 24 6.20 -18.32 12.69
N TYR A 25 7.15 -18.85 11.90
CA TYR A 25 7.15 -18.74 10.43
C TYR A 25 5.82 -19.19 9.79
N LEU A 26 5.16 -20.19 10.38
CA LEU A 26 3.87 -20.69 9.89
C LEU A 26 2.78 -19.61 9.91
N SER A 27 2.80 -18.69 10.89
CA SER A 27 1.87 -17.55 10.92
C SER A 27 2.06 -16.65 9.70
N LYS A 28 3.32 -16.36 9.33
CA LYS A 28 3.67 -15.56 8.15
C LYS A 28 3.21 -16.27 6.86
N VAL A 29 3.32 -17.60 6.81
CA VAL A 29 2.81 -18.42 5.69
C VAL A 29 1.28 -18.36 5.61
N ILE A 30 0.57 -18.45 6.74
CA ILE A 30 -0.90 -18.34 6.79
C ILE A 30 -1.34 -16.95 6.31
N LEU A 31 -0.66 -15.88 6.72
CA LEU A 31 -0.92 -14.53 6.23
C LEU A 31 -0.67 -14.41 4.72
N GLN A 32 0.43 -14.95 4.22
CA GLN A 32 0.72 -14.97 2.77
C GLN A 32 -0.39 -15.72 1.99
N LYS A 33 -0.91 -16.82 2.55
CA LYS A 33 -2.03 -17.55 1.94
C LYS A 33 -3.33 -16.75 1.97
N ALA A 34 -3.59 -16.02 3.05
CA ALA A 34 -4.74 -15.12 3.14
C ALA A 34 -4.67 -13.97 2.12
N LEU A 35 -3.48 -13.39 1.94
CA LEU A 35 -3.15 -12.35 0.95
C LEU A 35 -3.27 -12.83 -0.51
N THR A 36 -3.31 -14.14 -0.75
CA THR A 36 -3.46 -14.76 -2.09
C THR A 36 -4.74 -15.60 -2.21
N SER A 37 -5.67 -15.44 -1.26
CA SER A 37 -6.93 -16.20 -1.24
C SER A 37 -7.86 -15.80 -2.39
N THR A 38 -8.82 -16.64 -2.74
CA THR A 38 -9.80 -16.36 -3.81
C THR A 38 -10.76 -15.23 -3.46
N CYS A 39 -10.91 -14.88 -2.17
CA CYS A 39 -11.82 -13.85 -1.69
C CYS A 39 -11.16 -12.46 -1.72
N GLU A 40 -11.58 -11.60 -2.64
CA GLU A 40 -11.05 -10.23 -2.78
C GLU A 40 -11.18 -9.42 -1.47
N THR A 41 -12.31 -9.53 -0.78
CA THR A 41 -12.57 -8.81 0.47
C THR A 41 -11.62 -9.23 1.58
N ALA A 42 -11.22 -10.50 1.61
CA ALA A 42 -10.24 -11.01 2.56
C ALA A 42 -8.84 -10.49 2.22
N ARG A 43 -8.41 -10.61 0.95
CA ARG A 43 -7.11 -10.07 0.49
C ARG A 43 -6.97 -8.59 0.84
N ARG A 44 -7.96 -7.77 0.45
CA ARG A 44 -7.98 -6.32 0.73
C ARG A 44 -7.84 -6.00 2.21
N TRP A 45 -8.52 -6.76 3.08
CA TRP A 45 -8.40 -6.57 4.52
C TRP A 45 -7.01 -6.98 5.03
N CYS A 46 -6.47 -8.11 4.56
CA CYS A 46 -5.13 -8.56 4.94
C CYS A 46 -4.05 -7.57 4.48
N THR A 47 -4.20 -6.97 3.29
CA THR A 47 -3.30 -5.90 2.80
C THR A 47 -3.31 -4.71 3.76
N ARG A 48 -4.49 -4.30 4.25
CA ARG A 48 -4.60 -3.24 5.28
C ARG A 48 -4.02 -3.68 6.62
N PHE A 49 -4.21 -4.94 7.00
CA PHE A 49 -3.70 -5.48 8.25
C PHE A 49 -2.17 -5.46 8.33
N LEU A 50 -1.47 -5.57 7.20
CA LEU A 50 -0.01 -5.34 7.14
C LEU A 50 0.38 -3.95 7.68
N SER A 51 -0.48 -2.93 7.54
CA SER A 51 -0.27 -1.61 8.15
C SER A 51 -0.27 -1.66 9.68
N THR A 52 -1.11 -2.50 10.27
CA THR A 52 -1.15 -2.70 11.73
C THR A 52 0.11 -3.40 12.21
N LEU A 53 0.60 -4.39 11.46
CA LEU A 53 1.85 -5.08 11.76
C LEU A 53 3.06 -4.14 11.61
N ALA A 54 3.06 -3.26 10.60
CA ALA A 54 4.06 -2.22 10.42
C ALA A 54 4.07 -1.22 11.60
N TYR A 55 2.89 -0.78 12.05
CA TYR A 55 2.79 0.09 13.22
C TYR A 55 3.40 -0.51 14.48
N ARG A 56 3.24 -1.83 14.68
CA ARG A 56 3.83 -2.57 15.82
C ARG A 56 5.35 -2.75 15.75
N ARG A 57 6.01 -2.36 14.65
CA ARG A 57 7.48 -2.48 14.46
C ARG A 57 8.02 -3.88 14.74
N LEU A 58 7.37 -4.90 14.18
CA LEU A 58 7.81 -6.29 14.34
C LEU A 58 9.26 -6.49 13.84
N PRO A 59 10.01 -7.44 14.44
CA PRO A 59 11.35 -7.79 14.00
C PRO A 59 11.40 -8.14 12.51
N ASN A 60 12.40 -7.62 11.81
CA ASN A 60 12.66 -7.86 10.40
C ASN A 60 11.45 -7.59 9.48
N PHE A 61 10.49 -6.75 9.92
CA PHE A 61 9.30 -6.41 9.11
C PHE A 61 9.68 -5.79 7.76
N SER A 62 10.76 -5.01 7.71
CA SER A 62 11.31 -4.47 6.46
C SER A 62 11.57 -5.58 5.44
N ASP A 63 12.03 -6.76 5.87
CA ASP A 63 12.33 -7.85 4.97
C ASP A 63 11.10 -8.61 4.54
N TRP A 64 10.26 -9.10 5.44
CA TRP A 64 9.11 -9.94 5.03
C TRP A 64 7.85 -9.13 4.72
N GLY A 65 7.56 -8.07 5.48
CA GLY A 65 6.35 -7.27 5.37
C GLY A 65 6.27 -6.49 4.07
N PHE A 66 7.36 -5.81 3.68
CA PHE A 66 7.41 -5.09 2.40
C PHE A 66 7.42 -6.02 1.20
N ARG A 67 8.07 -7.20 1.27
CA ARG A 67 7.94 -8.23 0.23
C ARG A 67 6.48 -8.67 0.04
N LEU A 68 5.73 -8.86 1.13
CA LEU A 68 4.30 -9.17 1.04
C LEU A 68 3.49 -8.02 0.44
N LEU A 69 3.76 -6.77 0.83
CA LEU A 69 3.10 -5.59 0.26
C LEU A 69 3.36 -5.44 -1.24
N LEU A 70 4.61 -5.64 -1.67
CA LEU A 70 4.97 -5.62 -3.09
C LEU A 70 4.31 -6.75 -3.87
N GLY A 71 4.19 -7.93 -3.28
CA GLY A 71 3.42 -9.03 -3.87
C GLY A 71 1.95 -8.68 -4.13
N GLN A 72 1.35 -7.80 -3.32
CA GLN A 72 -0.02 -7.32 -3.53
C GLN A 72 -0.17 -6.33 -4.69
N LEU A 73 0.92 -5.77 -5.21
CA LEU A 73 0.88 -4.94 -6.43
C LEU A 73 0.56 -5.78 -7.68
N GLY A 74 0.79 -7.09 -7.65
CA GLY A 74 0.41 -8.03 -8.70
C GLY A 74 -1.00 -8.63 -8.55
N ASP A 75 -1.85 -8.09 -7.67
CA ASP A 75 -3.22 -8.59 -7.48
C ASP A 75 -4.11 -8.28 -8.69
N GLN A 76 -5.11 -9.12 -8.96
CA GLN A 76 -6.08 -8.88 -10.04
C GLN A 76 -7.06 -7.74 -9.72
N SER A 77 -7.28 -7.44 -8.43
CA SER A 77 -8.18 -6.37 -8.01
C SER A 77 -7.42 -5.06 -7.84
N VAL A 78 -7.80 -4.06 -8.65
CA VAL A 78 -7.36 -2.67 -8.51
C VAL A 78 -7.63 -2.12 -7.09
N LYS A 79 -8.67 -2.61 -6.39
CA LYS A 79 -8.94 -2.20 -5.00
C LYS A 79 -7.87 -2.70 -4.05
N VAL A 80 -7.34 -3.90 -4.26
CA VAL A 80 -6.24 -4.45 -3.44
C VAL A 80 -4.94 -3.70 -3.74
N ILE A 81 -4.62 -3.52 -5.03
CA ILE A 81 -3.44 -2.76 -5.47
C ILE A 81 -3.43 -1.35 -4.85
N ARG A 82 -4.55 -0.61 -4.94
CA ARG A 82 -4.66 0.74 -4.35
C ARG A 82 -4.41 0.75 -2.84
N HIS A 83 -4.87 -0.27 -2.12
CA HIS A 83 -4.57 -0.38 -0.69
C HIS A 83 -3.10 -0.69 -0.43
N ALA A 84 -2.48 -1.57 -1.23
CA ALA A 84 -1.05 -1.86 -1.12
C ALA A 84 -0.21 -0.60 -1.33
N ILE A 85 -0.50 0.18 -2.39
CA ILE A 85 0.16 1.47 -2.66
C ILE A 85 0.03 2.43 -1.48
N ARG A 86 -1.18 2.61 -0.94
CA ARG A 86 -1.40 3.49 0.23
C ARG A 86 -0.61 3.05 1.46
N VAL A 87 -0.58 1.75 1.74
CA VAL A 87 0.19 1.21 2.87
C VAL A 87 1.69 1.41 2.63
N LEU A 88 2.19 1.20 1.41
CA LEU A 88 3.59 1.48 1.06
C LEU A 88 3.93 2.97 1.27
N HIS A 89 3.14 3.91 0.75
CA HIS A 89 3.36 5.35 0.96
C HIS A 89 3.40 5.73 2.45
N THR A 90 2.59 5.06 3.28
CA THR A 90 2.52 5.34 4.71
C THR A 90 3.79 4.89 5.45
N TRP A 91 4.32 3.71 5.12
CA TRP A 91 5.37 3.08 5.93
C TRP A 91 6.77 3.16 5.35
N LEU A 92 6.94 3.39 4.04
CA LEU A 92 8.26 3.56 3.43
C LEU A 92 9.12 4.64 4.11
N PRO A 93 8.59 5.84 4.42
CA PRO A 93 9.39 6.87 5.11
C PRO A 93 9.75 6.51 6.56
N VAL A 94 8.99 5.59 7.18
CA VAL A 94 9.14 5.24 8.60
C VAL A 94 10.19 4.14 8.79
N TYR A 95 10.30 3.22 7.84
CA TYR A 95 11.25 2.12 7.88
C TYR A 95 12.51 2.47 7.09
N GLN A 96 13.61 2.66 7.81
CA GLN A 96 14.94 2.80 7.21
C GLN A 96 15.21 1.61 6.28
N ASP A 97 15.80 1.89 5.12
CA ASP A 97 16.14 0.94 4.06
C ASP A 97 14.96 0.24 3.36
N ALA A 98 13.70 0.47 3.73
CA ALA A 98 12.57 -0.21 3.08
C ALA A 98 12.39 0.18 1.61
N ALA A 99 12.82 1.38 1.23
CA ALA A 99 12.78 1.87 -0.14
C ALA A 99 13.57 1.00 -1.12
N ARG A 100 14.61 0.27 -0.66
CA ARG A 100 15.38 -0.66 -1.50
C ARG A 100 14.51 -1.71 -2.19
N TRP A 101 13.41 -2.10 -1.54
CA TRP A 101 12.49 -3.11 -2.06
C TRP A 101 11.70 -2.61 -3.26
N LEU A 102 11.47 -1.30 -3.40
CA LEU A 102 10.74 -0.77 -4.56
C LEU A 102 11.43 -1.08 -5.89
N ARG A 103 12.76 -1.25 -5.89
CA ARG A 103 13.54 -1.61 -7.08
C ARG A 103 13.20 -2.99 -7.64
N THR A 104 12.58 -3.87 -6.85
CA THR A 104 12.20 -5.21 -7.32
C THR A 104 10.83 -5.22 -8.02
N ALA A 105 10.10 -4.10 -8.00
CA ALA A 105 8.76 -4.00 -8.55
C ALA A 105 8.71 -3.16 -9.84
N GLN A 106 7.86 -3.55 -10.78
CA GLN A 106 7.61 -2.83 -12.03
C GLN A 106 6.62 -1.67 -11.81
N LEU A 107 7.09 -0.60 -11.20
CA LEU A 107 6.24 0.52 -10.76
C LEU A 107 5.66 1.35 -11.91
N ASP A 108 6.31 1.36 -13.07
CA ASP A 108 5.85 2.13 -14.25
C ASP A 108 4.46 1.70 -14.74
N SER A 109 4.06 0.45 -14.47
CA SER A 109 2.73 -0.07 -14.80
C SER A 109 1.58 0.63 -14.06
N PHE A 110 1.86 1.37 -12.99
CA PHE A 110 0.86 2.08 -12.18
C PHE A 110 0.71 3.56 -12.53
N GLY A 111 1.35 4.05 -13.61
CA GLY A 111 1.26 5.45 -14.04
C GLY A 111 1.70 6.42 -12.94
N GLU A 112 0.92 7.47 -12.72
CA GLU A 112 1.20 8.52 -11.72
C GLU A 112 1.40 7.97 -10.30
N ALA A 113 0.60 6.98 -9.90
CA ALA A 113 0.76 6.35 -8.59
C ALA A 113 2.10 5.62 -8.46
N GLY A 114 2.60 5.05 -9.56
CA GLY A 114 3.93 4.45 -9.63
C GLY A 114 5.04 5.49 -9.53
N THR A 115 4.93 6.59 -10.28
CA THR A 115 5.87 7.71 -10.22
C THR A 115 5.97 8.31 -8.82
N LEU A 116 4.83 8.52 -8.16
CA LEU A 116 4.80 9.00 -6.77
C LEU A 116 5.42 8.01 -5.80
N LEU A 117 5.24 6.70 -6.01
CA LEU A 117 5.84 5.69 -5.16
C LEU A 117 7.38 5.63 -5.34
N LYS A 118 7.88 5.84 -6.57
CA LYS A 118 9.33 5.91 -6.85
C LYS A 118 10.03 7.05 -6.11
N VAL A 119 9.33 8.14 -5.74
CA VAL A 119 9.92 9.25 -4.96
C VAL A 119 10.60 8.78 -3.68
N HIS A 120 10.08 7.72 -3.05
CA HIS A 120 10.70 7.16 -1.84
C HIS A 120 12.09 6.54 -2.11
N ILE A 121 12.39 6.10 -3.32
CA ILE A 121 13.73 5.65 -3.71
C ILE A 121 14.70 6.83 -3.68
N TYR A 122 14.27 7.97 -4.24
CA TYR A 122 15.12 9.16 -4.36
C TYR A 122 15.36 9.91 -3.05
N ALA A 123 14.65 9.54 -1.99
CA ALA A 123 14.92 10.03 -0.64
C ALA A 123 16.25 9.48 -0.07
N ASP A 124 16.76 8.37 -0.61
CA ASP A 124 18.01 7.75 -0.19
C ASP A 124 19.12 7.99 -1.23
N SER A 125 20.16 8.70 -0.82
CA SER A 125 21.30 9.03 -1.69
C SER A 125 22.06 7.80 -2.17
N GLN A 126 22.11 6.72 -1.37
CA GLN A 126 22.79 5.48 -1.79
C GLN A 126 22.03 4.80 -2.94
N LEU A 127 20.70 4.83 -2.90
CA LEU A 127 19.87 4.27 -3.97
C LEU A 127 19.98 5.10 -5.25
N CYS A 128 20.07 6.43 -5.14
CA CYS A 128 20.29 7.31 -6.29
C CYS A 128 21.62 7.02 -7.00
N VAL A 129 22.70 6.82 -6.25
CA VAL A 129 24.03 6.52 -6.81
C VAL A 129 24.08 5.15 -7.51
N LEU A 130 23.27 4.18 -7.04
CA LEU A 130 23.17 2.88 -7.69
C LEU A 130 22.46 2.93 -9.06
N ASP A 131 21.68 3.97 -9.32
CA ASP A 131 20.91 4.18 -10.55
C ASP A 131 20.90 5.66 -10.93
N GLU A 132 22.08 6.19 -11.30
CA GLU A 132 22.26 7.60 -11.63
C GLU A 132 21.45 8.02 -12.86
N GLU A 133 21.34 7.13 -13.86
CA GLU A 133 20.59 7.39 -15.08
C GLU A 133 19.09 7.48 -14.81
N GLY A 134 18.52 6.49 -14.11
CA GLY A 134 17.11 6.52 -13.73
C GLY A 134 16.77 7.68 -12.78
N THR A 135 17.71 8.07 -11.93
CA THR A 135 17.56 9.26 -11.06
C THR A 135 17.54 10.54 -11.89
N ARG A 136 18.45 10.69 -12.87
CA ARG A 136 18.48 11.84 -13.76
C ARG A 136 17.20 11.96 -14.59
N GLU A 137 16.73 10.84 -15.15
CA GLU A 137 15.47 10.79 -15.91
C GLU A 137 14.26 11.20 -15.06
N ALA A 138 14.18 10.70 -13.82
CA ALA A 138 13.13 11.11 -12.90
C ALA A 138 13.20 12.62 -12.60
N ILE A 139 14.38 13.17 -12.32
CA ILE A 139 14.54 14.61 -12.10
C ILE A 139 14.07 15.41 -13.31
N THR A 140 14.45 15.01 -14.53
CA THR A 140 13.98 15.68 -15.76
C THR A 140 12.47 15.61 -15.92
N LEU A 141 11.85 14.46 -15.68
CA LEU A 141 10.39 14.29 -15.72
C LEU A 141 9.68 15.23 -14.73
N TRP A 142 10.20 15.33 -13.51
CA TRP A 142 9.65 16.20 -12.46
C TRP A 142 9.82 17.68 -12.79
N MET A 143 10.94 18.08 -13.41
CA MET A 143 11.18 19.47 -13.80
C MET A 143 10.34 19.89 -15.02
N GLU A 144 10.11 18.98 -15.97
CA GLU A 144 9.47 19.31 -17.25
C GLU A 144 7.94 19.23 -17.24
N SER A 145 7.36 18.29 -16.48
CA SER A 145 5.91 18.04 -16.58
C SER A 145 5.22 17.56 -15.30
N PHE A 146 5.89 16.75 -14.47
CA PHE A 146 5.22 16.08 -13.36
C PHE A 146 4.97 17.00 -12.15
N ASN A 147 5.65 18.15 -12.06
CA ASN A 147 5.40 19.19 -11.07
C ASN A 147 3.98 19.76 -11.16
N GLU A 148 3.51 20.11 -12.36
CA GLU A 148 2.14 20.59 -12.59
C GLU A 148 1.14 19.48 -12.27
N ARG A 149 1.41 18.27 -12.77
CA ARG A 149 0.55 17.12 -12.52
C ARG A 149 0.46 16.75 -11.04
N TYR A 150 1.54 16.89 -10.29
CA TYR A 150 1.56 16.65 -8.84
C TYR A 150 0.58 17.58 -8.12
N VAL A 151 0.57 18.87 -8.47
CA VAL A 151 -0.35 19.83 -7.88
C VAL A 151 -1.79 19.42 -8.17
N GLU A 152 -2.12 19.04 -9.41
CA GLU A 152 -3.46 18.55 -9.76
C GLU A 152 -3.87 17.32 -8.95
N VAL A 153 -2.98 16.34 -8.80
CA VAL A 153 -3.24 15.10 -8.03
C VAL A 153 -3.53 15.43 -6.56
N ILE A 154 -2.73 16.32 -5.95
CA ILE A 154 -2.94 16.73 -4.56
C ILE A 154 -4.24 17.53 -4.42
N ASP A 155 -4.56 18.40 -5.37
CA ASP A 155 -5.77 19.22 -5.33
C ASP A 155 -7.03 18.34 -5.47
N ASP A 156 -6.99 17.31 -6.32
CA ASP A 156 -8.03 16.30 -6.44
C ASP A 156 -8.17 15.46 -5.16
N GLU A 157 -7.07 15.05 -4.52
CA GLU A 157 -7.10 14.31 -3.25
C GLU A 157 -7.62 15.19 -2.09
N MET A 158 -7.25 16.47 -2.04
CA MET A 158 -7.78 17.44 -1.08
C MET A 158 -9.28 17.67 -1.29
N ARG A 159 -9.72 17.82 -2.55
CA ARG A 159 -11.14 17.92 -2.89
C ARG A 159 -11.89 16.67 -2.45
N ASP A 160 -11.34 15.49 -2.72
CA ASP A 160 -11.98 14.23 -2.36
C ASP A 160 -12.09 14.02 -0.85
N SER A 161 -11.09 14.46 -0.09
CA SER A 161 -11.06 14.31 1.37
C SER A 161 -11.87 15.37 2.11
N LEU A 162 -11.89 16.62 1.64
CA LEU A 162 -12.52 17.75 2.33
C LEU A 162 -13.93 18.08 1.80
N LEU A 163 -14.17 17.92 0.50
CA LEU A 163 -15.38 18.43 -0.15
C LEU A 163 -16.40 17.34 -0.49
N THR A 164 -15.98 16.07 -0.57
CA THR A 164 -16.89 14.94 -0.83
C THR A 164 -17.66 14.51 0.43
N VAL A 165 -18.29 15.48 1.08
CA VAL A 165 -19.49 15.24 1.88
C VAL A 165 -20.56 14.74 0.93
N ARG A 166 -20.73 13.41 0.84
CA ARG A 166 -21.87 12.83 0.12
C ARG A 166 -23.15 13.31 0.81
N ARG A 167 -23.88 14.25 0.22
CA ARG A 167 -25.26 14.54 0.60
C ARG A 167 -26.12 13.41 0.04
N THR A 168 -26.90 12.75 0.88
CA THR A 168 -27.94 11.84 0.39
C THR A 168 -29.00 12.65 -0.37
N ILE A 169 -29.78 12.00 -1.21
CA ILE A 169 -30.92 12.62 -1.93
C ILE A 169 -31.94 13.28 -0.97
N SER A 170 -31.92 12.90 0.31
CA SER A 170 -32.74 13.47 1.39
C SER A 170 -32.09 14.64 2.14
N GLY A 171 -30.95 15.17 1.68
CA GLY A 171 -30.29 16.33 2.28
C GLY A 171 -29.60 16.06 3.62
N THR A 172 -29.49 14.78 4.02
CA THR A 172 -28.74 14.39 5.23
C THR A 172 -27.27 14.13 4.90
N PHE A 173 -26.38 14.50 5.83
CA PHE A 173 -24.96 14.19 5.73
C PHE A 173 -24.78 12.67 5.79
N SER A 174 -24.28 12.05 4.71
CA SER A 174 -23.91 10.63 4.74
C SER A 174 -22.73 10.46 5.69
N ARG A 175 -22.89 9.66 6.75
CA ARG A 175 -21.74 9.22 7.55
C ARG A 175 -20.82 8.39 6.66
N THR A 176 -19.52 8.69 6.68
CA THR A 176 -18.43 7.98 6.00
C THR A 176 -18.16 6.56 6.55
N SER A 177 -19.15 5.89 7.12
CA SER A 177 -19.05 4.51 7.59
C SER A 177 -19.62 3.53 6.57
N GLY A 178 -19.07 3.57 5.35
CA GLY A 178 -19.51 2.79 4.20
C GLY A 178 -18.43 1.86 3.61
N GLU A 179 -17.32 1.63 4.30
CA GLU A 179 -16.48 0.45 4.07
C GLU A 179 -17.00 -0.69 4.97
N ARG A 180 -17.97 -1.45 4.48
CA ARG A 180 -18.32 -2.78 5.01
C ARG A 180 -18.01 -3.84 3.97
#